data_AF-A0A534QPJ8-F1
#
_entry.id   AF-A0A534QPJ8-F1
#
_cell.length_a   1.000
_cell.length_b   1.000
_cell.length_c   1.000
_cell.angle_alpha   90.00
_cell.angle_beta   90.00
_cell.angle_gamma   90.00
#
_symmetry.space_group_name_H-M   'P 1'
#
loop_
_entity.id
_entity.type
_entity.pdbx_description
1 polymer ?
#
loop_
_entity_poly.entity_id
_entity_poly.type
_entity_poly.pdbx_seq_one_letter_code
_entity_poly.pdbx_strand_id
1 'polypeptide(L)'
;MAALIDLALEEDVGGGDRTSEALVPSGTRARGTLYAKQRLVVCGLPLLHRVFGALGAVRVTVEAREGTLAEPGAVLATIEGDARALLAGERLALNLLQHLSGIATLTRTCVERVRGTRLVVRDTRKTVPGLRLLAKYAVRTGGGTNHRLALDDAILIKDNHLVLRGGRVADAVRAATGVDYVAMGMLTHSAPAADLSLKLAPVP
;
A
#
# COMPACT_ATOMS: atom_id res chain seq x y z
N MET A 1 7.77 -12.35 -0.06
CA MET A 1 6.82 -11.68 -0.98
C MET A 1 6.04 -12.69 -1.82
N ALA A 2 6.72 -13.68 -2.43
CA ALA A 2 6.09 -14.80 -3.16
C ALA A 2 4.96 -15.45 -2.38
N ALA A 3 5.34 -16.08 -1.26
CA ALA A 3 4.44 -16.81 -0.40
C ALA A 3 3.25 -15.99 0.15
N LEU A 4 3.34 -14.65 0.18
CA LEU A 4 2.21 -13.82 0.62
C LEU A 4 1.18 -13.65 -0.50
N ILE A 5 1.64 -13.42 -1.73
CA ILE A 5 0.74 -13.26 -2.89
C ILE A 5 0.13 -14.61 -3.23
N ASP A 6 0.91 -15.68 -3.17
CA ASP A 6 0.42 -17.04 -3.42
C ASP A 6 -0.66 -17.42 -2.39
N LEU A 7 -0.40 -17.17 -1.09
CA LEU A 7 -1.39 -17.38 -0.03
C LEU A 7 -2.65 -16.53 -0.22
N ALA A 8 -2.50 -15.26 -0.60
CA ALA A 8 -3.64 -14.37 -0.80
C ALA A 8 -4.45 -14.72 -2.07
N LEU A 9 -3.81 -15.26 -3.10
CA LEU A 9 -4.49 -15.82 -4.27
C LEU A 9 -5.22 -17.10 -3.92
N GLU A 10 -4.64 -17.97 -3.09
CA GLU A 10 -5.30 -19.17 -2.61
C GLU A 10 -6.52 -18.83 -1.74
N GLU A 11 -6.43 -17.79 -0.90
CA GLU A 11 -7.55 -17.27 -0.11
C GLU A 11 -8.73 -16.80 -0.99
N ASP A 12 -8.44 -16.04 -2.05
CA ASP A 12 -9.45 -15.35 -2.86
C ASP A 12 -9.98 -16.23 -4.02
N VAL A 13 -9.08 -16.92 -4.73
CA VAL A 13 -9.42 -17.75 -5.90
C VAL A 13 -9.75 -19.18 -5.49
N GLY A 14 -9.02 -19.76 -4.53
CA GLY A 14 -9.25 -21.11 -4.00
C GLY A 14 -9.57 -22.16 -5.08
N GLY A 15 -10.81 -22.64 -5.08
CA GLY A 15 -11.31 -23.65 -6.02
C GLY A 15 -11.78 -23.13 -7.39
N GLY A 16 -11.56 -21.86 -7.72
CA GLY A 16 -11.92 -21.22 -9.00
C GLY A 16 -12.93 -20.07 -8.86
N ASP A 17 -12.90 -19.14 -9.82
CA ASP A 17 -13.86 -18.02 -9.92
C ASP A 17 -15.12 -18.47 -10.67
N ARG A 18 -16.07 -19.03 -9.91
CA ARG A 18 -17.33 -19.57 -10.45
C ARG A 18 -18.14 -18.55 -11.23
N THR A 19 -18.10 -17.28 -10.83
CA THR A 19 -18.86 -16.22 -11.49
C THR A 19 -18.27 -15.94 -12.86
N SER A 20 -16.95 -15.77 -12.96
CA SER A 20 -16.28 -15.60 -14.24
C SER A 20 -16.37 -16.86 -15.11
N GLU A 21 -16.29 -18.04 -14.52
CA GLU A 21 -16.45 -19.31 -15.25
C GLU A 21 -17.83 -19.46 -15.89
N ALA A 22 -18.89 -19.03 -15.20
CA ALA A 22 -20.26 -19.10 -15.69
C ALA A 22 -20.61 -18.00 -16.70
N LEU A 23 -20.07 -16.79 -16.53
CA LEU A 23 -20.53 -15.61 -17.26
C LEU A 23 -19.56 -15.13 -18.37
N VAL A 24 -18.27 -15.47 -18.28
CA VAL A 24 -17.25 -14.99 -19.22
C VAL A 24 -16.78 -16.16 -20.08
N PRO A 25 -16.99 -16.14 -21.42
CA PRO A 25 -16.51 -17.22 -22.28
C PRO A 25 -14.99 -17.44 -22.15
N SER A 26 -14.57 -18.70 -22.19
CA SER A 26 -13.13 -19.05 -22.19
C SER A 26 -12.43 -18.40 -23.40
N GLY A 27 -11.23 -17.85 -23.18
CA GLY A 27 -10.44 -17.18 -24.22
C GLY A 27 -10.87 -15.74 -24.52
N THR A 28 -11.86 -15.19 -23.81
CA THR A 28 -12.24 -13.78 -23.93
C THR A 28 -11.06 -12.90 -23.53
N ARG A 29 -10.67 -11.96 -24.40
CA ARG A 29 -9.61 -10.98 -24.13
C ARG A 29 -10.20 -9.70 -23.55
N ALA A 30 -9.54 -9.15 -22.53
CA ALA A 30 -9.96 -7.90 -21.92
C ALA A 30 -8.75 -7.00 -21.57
N ARG A 31 -9.03 -5.71 -21.40
CA ARG A 31 -8.13 -4.67 -20.91
C ARG A 31 -8.71 -4.09 -19.63
N GLY A 32 -8.01 -4.28 -18.52
CA GLY A 32 -8.23 -3.59 -17.26
C GLY A 32 -7.46 -2.27 -17.19
N THR A 33 -8.13 -1.17 -16.87
CA THR A 33 -7.51 0.15 -16.64
C THR A 33 -7.57 0.48 -15.15
N LEU A 34 -6.41 0.59 -14.50
CA LEU A 34 -6.29 0.98 -13.09
C LEU A 34 -6.19 2.50 -13.00
N TYR A 35 -7.09 3.14 -12.27
CA TYR A 35 -7.08 4.59 -12.09
C TYR A 35 -7.32 5.01 -10.64
N ALA A 36 -6.81 6.19 -10.30
CA ALA A 36 -6.99 6.80 -8.99
C ALA A 36 -8.38 7.44 -8.87
N LYS A 37 -9.13 7.13 -7.81
CA LYS A 37 -10.43 7.76 -7.53
C LYS A 37 -10.32 8.94 -6.55
N GLN A 38 -9.17 9.09 -5.92
CA GLN A 38 -8.83 10.20 -5.05
C GLN A 38 -7.38 10.61 -5.27
N ARG A 39 -7.02 11.79 -4.75
CA ARG A 39 -5.63 12.24 -4.71
C ARG A 39 -4.82 11.35 -3.75
N LEU A 40 -3.72 10.77 -4.23
CA LEU A 40 -2.90 9.82 -3.47
C LEU A 40 -1.44 9.80 -3.93
N VAL A 41 -0.56 9.22 -3.12
CA VAL A 41 0.79 8.82 -3.52
C VAL A 41 0.75 7.41 -4.06
N VAL A 42 1.21 7.23 -5.31
CA VAL A 42 1.20 5.95 -6.01
C VAL A 42 2.20 5.00 -5.36
N CYS A 43 1.72 3.85 -4.87
CA CYS A 43 2.56 2.82 -4.28
C CYS A 43 2.00 1.42 -4.50
N GLY A 44 2.86 0.51 -4.95
CA GLY A 44 2.60 -0.91 -5.14
C GLY A 44 2.53 -1.35 -6.61
N LEU A 45 2.78 -0.48 -7.60
CA LEU A 45 2.61 -0.84 -9.02
C LEU A 45 3.44 -2.08 -9.46
N PRO A 46 4.69 -2.28 -9.01
CA PRO A 46 5.45 -3.48 -9.37
C PRO A 46 4.79 -4.80 -8.92
N LEU A 47 3.88 -4.77 -7.94
CA LEU A 47 3.16 -5.96 -7.49
C LEU A 47 2.14 -6.45 -8.50
N LEU A 48 1.67 -5.60 -9.42
CA LEU A 48 0.72 -5.99 -10.47
C LEU A 48 1.28 -7.09 -11.36
N HIS A 49 2.54 -6.99 -11.76
CA HIS A 49 3.21 -8.04 -12.54
C HIS A 49 3.19 -9.39 -11.83
N ARG A 50 3.27 -9.38 -10.50
CA ARG A 50 3.32 -10.61 -9.71
C ARG A 50 1.95 -11.22 -9.48
N VAL A 51 0.95 -10.40 -9.15
CA VAL A 51 -0.43 -10.87 -8.97
C VAL A 51 -0.96 -11.45 -10.27
N PHE A 52 -0.92 -10.68 -11.35
CA PHE A 52 -1.50 -11.14 -12.61
C PHE A 52 -0.63 -12.18 -13.33
N GLY A 53 0.70 -12.13 -13.17
CA GLY A 53 1.60 -13.14 -13.73
C GLY A 53 1.41 -14.54 -13.12
N ALA A 54 0.89 -14.63 -11.90
CA ALA A 54 0.52 -15.90 -11.28
C ALA A 54 -0.78 -16.50 -11.83
N LEU A 55 -1.64 -15.67 -12.44
CA LEU A 55 -2.97 -16.06 -12.92
C LEU A 55 -3.00 -16.38 -14.43
N GLY A 56 -1.97 -15.99 -15.17
CA GLY A 56 -1.83 -16.35 -16.58
C GLY A 56 -0.96 -15.39 -17.39
N ALA A 57 -1.00 -15.55 -18.71
CA ALA A 57 -0.26 -14.72 -19.66
C ALA A 57 -0.94 -13.34 -19.84
N VAL A 58 -0.60 -12.42 -18.95
CA VAL A 58 -1.04 -11.02 -19.01
C VAL A 58 0.08 -10.07 -19.41
N ARG A 59 -0.26 -8.95 -20.02
CA ARG A 59 0.62 -7.81 -20.25
C ARG A 59 0.24 -6.69 -19.30
N VAL A 60 1.15 -6.32 -18.41
CA VAL A 60 0.98 -5.17 -17.50
C VAL A 60 1.84 -4.03 -18.04
N THR A 61 1.23 -2.87 -18.22
CA THR A 61 1.87 -1.62 -18.63
C THR A 61 1.70 -0.60 -17.52
N VAL A 62 2.80 -0.19 -16.89
CA VAL A 62 2.80 0.82 -15.82
C VAL A 62 2.89 2.21 -16.44
N GLU A 63 1.96 3.09 -16.09
CA GLU A 63 1.84 4.44 -16.66
C GLU A 63 2.25 5.52 -15.65
N ALA A 64 1.95 5.31 -14.37
CA ALA A 64 2.38 6.20 -13.30
C ALA A 64 3.74 5.80 -12.71
N ARG A 65 4.46 6.78 -12.17
CA ARG A 65 5.72 6.54 -11.47
C ARG A 65 5.47 6.26 -9.99
N GLU A 66 6.15 5.26 -9.45
CA GLU A 66 6.07 4.95 -8.02
C GLU A 66 6.53 6.16 -7.17
N GLY A 67 5.80 6.46 -6.10
CA GLY A 67 6.08 7.55 -5.16
C GLY A 67 5.64 8.93 -5.62
N THR A 68 5.12 9.08 -6.84
CA THR A 68 4.54 10.36 -7.30
C THR A 68 3.11 10.54 -6.81
N LEU A 69 2.67 11.79 -6.78
CA LEU A 69 1.30 12.16 -6.51
C LEU A 69 0.44 11.91 -7.77
N ALA A 70 -0.69 11.23 -7.62
CA ALA A 70 -1.71 11.04 -8.63
C ALA A 70 -2.97 11.81 -8.23
N GLU A 71 -3.57 12.52 -9.18
CA GLU A 71 -4.85 13.21 -9.01
C GLU A 71 -6.02 12.28 -9.39
N PRO A 72 -7.26 12.56 -8.93
CA PRO A 72 -8.43 11.78 -9.32
C PRO A 72 -8.57 11.68 -10.85
N GLY A 73 -8.84 10.48 -11.35
CA GLY A 73 -8.93 10.17 -12.77
C GLY A 73 -7.60 9.81 -13.44
N ALA A 74 -6.46 9.97 -12.76
CA ALA A 74 -5.16 9.56 -13.31
C ALA A 74 -5.10 8.05 -13.53
N VAL A 75 -4.69 7.63 -14.73
CA VAL A 75 -4.41 6.23 -15.05
C VAL A 75 -3.04 5.85 -14.47
N LEU A 76 -3.00 4.73 -13.75
CA LEU A 76 -1.81 4.27 -13.06
C LEU A 76 -1.14 3.11 -13.80
N ALA A 77 -1.95 2.22 -14.36
CA ALA A 77 -1.50 1.07 -15.14
C ALA A 77 -2.63 0.52 -15.99
N THR A 78 -2.26 -0.17 -17.06
CA THR A 78 -3.16 -0.95 -17.92
C THR A 78 -2.73 -2.40 -17.92
N ILE A 79 -3.69 -3.33 -17.81
CA ILE A 79 -3.45 -4.77 -17.81
C ILE A 79 -4.29 -5.41 -18.92
N GLU A 80 -3.66 -6.17 -19.82
CA GLU A 80 -4.32 -6.85 -20.93
C GLU A 80 -4.08 -8.35 -20.87
N GLY A 81 -5.12 -9.15 -21.07
CA GLY A 81 -5.00 -10.60 -20.90
C GLY A 81 -6.30 -11.34 -21.13
N ASP A 82 -6.29 -12.60 -20.69
CA ASP A 82 -7.53 -13.37 -20.51
C ASP A 82 -8.42 -12.70 -19.46
N ALA A 83 -9.70 -12.52 -19.80
CA ALA A 83 -10.64 -11.78 -18.98
C ALA A 83 -10.90 -12.45 -17.61
N ARG A 84 -10.93 -13.79 -17.55
CA ARG A 84 -11.11 -14.52 -16.29
C ARG A 84 -9.89 -14.33 -15.39
N ALA A 85 -8.68 -14.34 -15.96
CA ALA A 85 -7.46 -14.06 -15.20
C ALA A 85 -7.42 -12.61 -14.66
N LEU A 86 -7.90 -11.63 -15.44
CA LEU A 86 -8.00 -10.24 -14.96
C LEU A 86 -9.01 -10.10 -13.81
N LEU A 87 -10.19 -10.74 -13.91
CA LEU A 87 -11.21 -10.69 -12.87
C LEU A 87 -10.75 -11.38 -11.58
N ALA A 88 -10.15 -12.57 -11.69
CA ALA A 88 -9.62 -13.30 -10.55
C ALA A 88 -8.53 -12.52 -9.78
N GLY A 89 -7.71 -11.73 -10.48
CA GLY A 89 -6.64 -10.94 -9.86
C GLY A 89 -7.06 -9.57 -9.36
N GLU A 90 -8.25 -9.09 -9.74
CA GLU A 90 -8.70 -7.72 -9.51
C GLU A 90 -8.68 -7.37 -8.01
N ARG A 91 -9.35 -8.18 -7.19
CA ARG A 91 -9.57 -7.85 -5.78
C ARG A 91 -8.28 -7.83 -5.00
N LEU A 92 -7.43 -8.85 -5.17
CA LEU A 92 -6.11 -8.88 -4.54
C LEU A 92 -5.23 -7.70 -4.97
N ALA A 93 -5.18 -7.40 -6.28
CA ALA A 93 -4.39 -6.28 -6.79
C ALA A 93 -4.85 -4.95 -6.20
N LEU A 94 -6.16 -4.69 -6.20
CA LEU A 94 -6.74 -3.48 -5.61
C LEU A 94 -6.46 -3.40 -4.11
N ASN A 95 -6.72 -4.45 -3.34
CA ASN A 95 -6.50 -4.47 -1.89
C ASN A 95 -5.04 -4.11 -1.54
N LEU A 96 -4.07 -4.70 -2.25
CA LEU A 96 -2.65 -4.41 -2.05
C LEU A 96 -2.32 -2.95 -2.38
N LEU A 97 -2.66 -2.48 -3.58
CA LEU A 97 -2.30 -1.13 -4.01
C LEU A 97 -3.01 -0.06 -3.19
N GLN A 98 -4.29 -0.26 -2.84
CA GLN A 98 -5.06 0.66 -2.00
C GLN A 98 -4.45 0.76 -0.60
N HIS A 99 -4.07 -0.37 0.01
CA HIS A 99 -3.43 -0.38 1.32
C HIS A 99 -2.08 0.35 1.29
N LEU A 100 -1.22 0.02 0.31
CA LEU A 100 0.12 0.61 0.21
C LEU A 100 0.09 2.09 -0.17
N SER A 101 -0.77 2.47 -1.12
CA SER A 101 -0.96 3.87 -1.48
C SER A 101 -1.55 4.67 -0.32
N GLY A 102 -2.42 4.08 0.51
CA GLY A 102 -2.91 4.69 1.74
C GLY A 102 -1.78 5.02 2.73
N ILE A 103 -0.90 4.05 2.99
CA ILE A 103 0.29 4.23 3.86
C ILE A 103 1.23 5.31 3.29
N ALA A 104 1.54 5.25 1.99
CA ALA A 104 2.43 6.21 1.34
C ALA A 104 1.84 7.63 1.37
N THR A 105 0.53 7.78 1.16
CA THR A 105 -0.18 9.07 1.18
C THR A 105 -0.19 9.67 2.59
N LEU A 106 -0.49 8.88 3.61
CA LEU A 106 -0.45 9.34 5.00
C LEU A 106 0.98 9.73 5.40
N THR A 107 1.97 8.93 5.00
CA THR A 107 3.38 9.23 5.26
C THR A 107 3.80 10.55 4.61
N ARG A 108 3.45 10.77 3.33
CA ARG A 108 3.72 12.04 2.64
C ARG A 108 3.09 13.21 3.37
N THR A 109 1.86 13.07 3.83
CA THR A 109 1.17 14.11 4.61
C THR A 109 1.94 14.46 5.89
N CYS A 110 2.47 13.45 6.59
CA CYS A 110 3.30 13.68 7.77
C CYS A 110 4.65 14.35 7.42
N VAL A 111 5.31 13.91 6.35
CA VAL A 111 6.59 14.46 5.88
C VAL A 111 6.44 15.94 5.51
N GLU A 112 5.39 16.30 4.77
CA GLU A 112 5.14 17.70 4.41
C GLU A 112 4.87 18.58 5.65
N ARG A 113 4.20 18.04 6.68
CA ARG A 113 3.93 18.80 7.93
C ARG A 113 5.18 19.12 8.73
N VAL A 114 6.25 18.34 8.60
CA VAL A 114 7.53 18.57 9.30
C VAL A 114 8.57 19.24 8.40
N ARG A 115 8.21 19.61 7.16
CA ARG A 115 9.10 20.25 6.20
C ARG A 115 9.63 21.58 6.76
N GLY A 116 10.94 21.79 6.63
CA GLY A 116 11.62 22.96 7.19
C GLY A 116 12.09 22.80 8.64
N THR A 117 11.83 21.64 9.26
CA THR A 117 12.40 21.25 10.55
C THR A 117 13.54 20.23 10.36
N ARG A 118 14.24 19.88 11.45
CA ARG A 118 15.20 18.76 11.47
C ARG A 118 14.53 17.39 11.63
N LEU A 119 13.20 17.34 11.80
CA LEU A 119 12.49 16.11 12.14
C LEU A 119 12.33 15.20 10.92
N VAL A 120 12.63 13.92 11.12
CA VAL A 120 12.41 12.86 10.14
C VAL A 120 11.27 11.96 10.56
N VAL A 121 10.30 11.73 9.66
CA VAL A 121 9.19 10.79 9.88
C VAL A 121 9.68 9.35 9.76
N ARG A 122 9.39 8.52 10.78
CA ARG A 122 9.75 7.10 10.84
C ARG A 122 8.56 6.19 11.07
N ASP A 123 8.61 4.99 10.47
CA ASP A 123 7.66 3.91 10.76
C ASP A 123 7.88 3.26 12.14
N THR A 124 7.12 2.20 12.43
CA THR A 124 7.36 1.34 13.59
C THR A 124 7.19 -0.14 13.25
N ARG A 125 7.06 -1.00 14.26
CA ARG A 125 6.67 -2.41 14.13
C ARG A 125 5.18 -2.68 14.34
N LYS A 126 4.38 -1.63 14.57
CA LYS A 126 2.91 -1.71 14.60
C LYS A 126 2.38 -1.85 13.17
N THR A 127 2.67 -3.00 12.56
CA THR A 127 2.30 -3.36 11.20
C THR A 127 1.29 -4.49 11.24
N VAL A 128 0.46 -4.61 10.21
CA VAL A 128 -0.36 -5.81 10.02
C VAL A 128 0.56 -7.04 9.94
N PRO A 129 0.25 -8.16 10.64
CA PRO A 129 1.01 -9.40 10.52
C PRO A 129 1.17 -9.84 9.05
N GLY A 130 2.34 -10.37 8.67
CA GLY A 130 2.65 -10.75 7.28
C GLY A 130 2.99 -9.59 6.33
N LEU A 131 2.48 -8.37 6.57
CA LEU A 131 2.63 -7.22 5.65
C LEU A 131 3.77 -6.25 6.02
N ARG A 132 4.56 -6.53 7.05
CA ARG A 132 5.57 -5.58 7.57
C ARG A 132 6.49 -5.01 6.48
N LEU A 133 7.05 -5.86 5.61
CA LEU A 133 7.96 -5.42 4.57
C LEU A 133 7.29 -4.49 3.54
N LEU A 134 6.04 -4.79 3.19
CA LEU A 134 5.24 -3.97 2.29
C LEU A 134 4.84 -2.64 2.92
N ALA A 135 4.40 -2.64 4.19
CA ALA A 135 4.09 -1.41 4.90
C ALA A 135 5.32 -0.50 5.03
N LYS A 136 6.49 -1.07 5.35
CA LYS A 136 7.77 -0.36 5.39
C LYS A 136 8.24 0.11 4.02
N TYR A 137 7.93 -0.62 2.96
CA TYR A 137 8.14 -0.16 1.59
C TYR A 137 7.30 1.08 1.30
N ALA A 138 6.01 1.05 1.61
CA ALA A 138 5.10 2.17 1.40
C ALA A 138 5.49 3.44 2.18
N VAL A 139 6.01 3.29 3.40
CA VAL A 139 6.55 4.44 4.17
C VAL A 139 7.71 5.10 3.42
N ARG A 140 8.67 4.33 2.91
CA ARG A 140 9.78 4.89 2.11
C ARG A 140 9.27 5.57 0.84
N THR A 141 8.33 4.94 0.15
CA THR A 141 7.70 5.51 -1.06
C THR A 141 7.00 6.83 -0.76
N GLY A 142 6.38 6.97 0.41
CA GLY A 142 5.79 8.21 0.91
C GLY A 142 6.80 9.27 1.37
N GLY A 143 8.09 8.99 1.37
CA GLY A 143 9.15 9.91 1.79
C GLY A 143 9.55 9.80 3.27
N GLY A 144 8.98 8.86 4.01
CA GLY A 144 9.42 8.54 5.37
C GLY A 144 10.70 7.70 5.35
N THR A 145 11.31 7.53 6.52
CA THR A 145 12.44 6.61 6.71
C THR A 145 12.00 5.43 7.56
N ASN A 146 12.64 4.29 7.37
CA ASN A 146 12.29 3.14 8.19
C ASN A 146 12.98 3.23 9.54
N HIS A 147 12.22 3.01 10.59
CA HIS A 147 12.79 2.61 11.87
C HIS A 147 13.23 1.15 11.78
N ARG A 148 13.88 0.68 12.84
CA ARG A 148 14.29 -0.72 13.05
C ARG A 148 13.29 -1.79 12.64
N LEU A 149 13.82 -2.94 12.23
CA LEU A 149 13.02 -4.12 11.88
C LEU A 149 12.62 -4.95 13.12
N ALA A 150 13.37 -4.86 14.23
CA ALA A 150 13.25 -5.70 15.44
C ALA A 150 13.19 -4.93 16.80
N LEU A 151 13.25 -5.60 17.96
CA LEU A 151 12.98 -5.02 19.31
C LEU A 151 14.14 -4.27 19.98
N ASP A 152 15.32 -4.26 19.37
CA ASP A 152 16.62 -3.94 19.96
C ASP A 152 17.19 -2.56 19.58
N ASP A 153 16.89 -2.01 18.40
CA ASP A 153 17.67 -0.84 17.91
C ASP A 153 17.30 0.61 18.34
N ALA A 154 16.24 0.93 19.11
CA ALA A 154 16.00 2.33 19.58
C ALA A 154 14.90 2.53 20.64
N ILE A 155 14.94 3.68 21.32
CA ILE A 155 13.94 4.15 22.30
C ILE A 155 12.71 4.75 21.58
N LEU A 156 11.50 4.33 22.00
CA LEU A 156 10.21 4.75 21.44
C LEU A 156 9.22 5.08 22.58
N ILE A 157 8.76 6.34 22.67
CA ILE A 157 7.71 6.74 23.63
C ILE A 157 6.34 6.32 23.07
N LYS A 158 5.54 5.60 23.87
CA LYS A 158 4.21 5.07 23.52
C LYS A 158 3.14 5.65 24.46
N ASP A 159 1.89 5.48 24.08
CA ASP A 159 0.70 5.91 24.84
C ASP A 159 0.73 5.38 26.29
N ASN A 160 1.14 4.12 26.49
CA ASN A 160 1.30 3.54 27.82
C ASN A 160 2.40 4.24 28.67
N HIS A 161 3.42 4.81 28.04
CA HIS A 161 4.47 5.55 28.75
C HIS A 161 3.98 6.94 29.21
N LEU A 162 3.01 7.53 28.51
CA LEU A 162 2.40 8.82 28.86
C LEU A 162 1.35 8.68 29.95
N VAL A 163 0.58 7.58 29.94
CA VAL A 163 -0.38 7.23 30.99
C VAL A 163 0.32 7.02 32.33
N LEU A 164 1.50 6.38 32.35
CA LEU A 164 2.30 6.15 33.56
C LEU A 164 3.03 7.41 34.09
N ARG A 165 2.94 8.57 33.39
CA ARG A 165 3.61 9.84 33.74
C ARG A 165 2.65 11.03 33.92
N GLY A 166 1.35 10.80 33.99
CA GLY A 166 0.36 11.87 34.28
C GLY A 166 -0.12 12.66 33.06
N GLY A 167 0.00 12.12 31.84
CA GLY A 167 -0.84 12.50 30.70
C GLY A 167 -0.56 13.85 29.99
N ARG A 168 0.46 14.62 30.36
CA ARG A 168 0.73 15.93 29.73
C ARG A 168 1.69 15.83 28.53
N VAL A 169 1.11 15.61 27.35
CA VAL A 169 1.81 15.55 26.04
C VAL A 169 2.62 16.83 25.76
N ALA A 170 2.13 18.00 26.19
CA ALA A 170 2.77 19.30 25.96
C ALA A 170 4.08 19.52 26.76
N ASP A 171 4.31 18.75 27.84
CA ASP A 171 5.55 18.77 28.62
C ASP A 171 6.58 17.79 28.05
N ALA A 172 6.13 16.63 27.56
CA ALA A 172 6.97 15.63 26.90
C ALA A 172 7.56 16.15 25.57
N VAL A 173 6.79 16.95 24.83
CA VAL A 173 7.22 17.59 23.58
C VAL A 173 8.14 18.80 23.83
N ARG A 174 7.93 19.58 24.91
CA ARG A 174 8.81 20.70 25.29
C ARG A 174 10.14 20.26 25.90
N ALA A 175 10.19 19.10 26.55
CA ALA A 175 11.43 18.50 27.05
C ALA A 175 12.24 17.80 25.94
N ALA A 176 11.61 17.46 24.81
CA ALA A 176 12.25 16.80 23.67
C ALA A 176 13.03 17.77 22.77
N THR A 177 13.90 18.59 23.38
CA THR A 177 14.96 19.28 22.63
C THR A 177 16.12 18.29 22.43
N GLY A 178 16.60 18.14 21.20
CA GLY A 178 17.71 17.23 20.87
C GLY A 178 17.33 15.87 20.25
N VAL A 179 16.12 15.71 19.72
CA VAL A 179 15.74 14.51 18.94
C VAL A 179 15.69 14.80 17.45
N ASP A 180 16.29 13.90 16.67
CA ASP A 180 16.40 14.01 15.20
C ASP A 180 15.25 13.33 14.44
N TYR A 181 14.37 12.58 15.11
CA TYR A 181 13.30 11.81 14.46
C TYR A 181 12.02 11.70 15.28
N VAL A 182 10.90 11.50 14.57
CA VAL A 182 9.59 11.19 15.13
C VAL A 182 9.07 9.88 14.54
N ALA A 183 8.76 8.91 15.39
CA ALA A 183 8.26 7.60 14.98
C ALA A 183 6.74 7.51 15.16
N MET A 184 6.02 7.13 14.11
CA MET A 184 4.56 7.16 14.06
C MET A 184 3.98 5.77 13.82
N GLY A 185 3.43 5.18 14.89
CA GLY A 185 2.90 3.81 14.84
C GLY A 185 1.65 3.63 13.97
N MET A 186 0.88 4.70 13.78
CA MET A 186 -0.35 4.70 12.99
C MET A 186 -0.10 4.60 11.47
N LEU A 187 1.11 4.90 10.99
CA LEU A 187 1.41 4.94 9.56
C LEU A 187 1.17 3.61 8.86
N THR A 188 1.39 2.50 9.55
CA THR A 188 1.49 1.18 8.92
C THR A 188 0.33 0.22 9.19
N HIS A 189 -0.48 0.47 10.22
CA HIS A 189 -1.64 -0.38 10.53
C HIS A 189 -2.96 0.40 10.62
N SER A 190 -2.91 1.73 10.70
CA SER A 190 -4.09 2.58 10.83
C SER A 190 -4.25 3.55 9.65
N ALA A 191 -3.38 3.46 8.64
CA ALA A 191 -3.53 4.28 7.45
C ALA A 191 -4.83 3.90 6.73
N PRO A 192 -5.70 4.86 6.40
CA PRO A 192 -6.89 4.58 5.61
C PRO A 192 -6.47 4.08 4.22
N ALA A 193 -7.19 3.10 3.69
CA ALA A 193 -6.95 2.60 2.34
C ALA A 193 -7.25 3.71 1.31
N ALA A 194 -6.41 3.83 0.30
CA ALA A 194 -6.65 4.74 -0.81
C ALA A 194 -7.81 4.23 -1.68
N ASP A 195 -8.51 5.13 -2.38
CA ASP A 195 -9.58 4.76 -3.32
C ASP A 195 -9.02 4.61 -4.74
N LEU A 196 -9.06 3.38 -5.26
CA LEU A 196 -8.60 2.97 -6.59
C LEU A 196 -9.68 2.12 -7.24
N SER A 197 -9.67 2.04 -8.57
CA SER A 197 -10.55 1.13 -9.31
C SER A 197 -9.85 0.58 -10.55
N LEU A 198 -10.11 -0.70 -10.82
CA LEU A 198 -9.73 -1.39 -12.05
C LEU A 198 -11.00 -1.56 -12.89
N LYS A 199 -11.04 -0.99 -14.09
CA LYS A 199 -12.18 -1.11 -15.01
C LYS A 199 -11.80 -1.98 -16.20
N LEU A 200 -12.55 -3.06 -16.42
CA LEU A 200 -12.33 -3.97 -17.54
C LEU A 200 -13.18 -3.56 -18.75
N ALA A 201 -12.60 -3.64 -19.94
CA ALA A 201 -13.27 -3.53 -21.22
C ALA A 201 -12.84 -4.67 -22.15
N PRO A 202 -13.73 -5.23 -22.99
CA PRO A 202 -13.36 -6.23 -23.98
C PRO A 202 -12.35 -5.65 -24.99
N VAL A 203 -11.46 -6.49 -25.50
CA VAL A 203 -10.51 -6.15 -26.57
C VAL A 203 -10.84 -6.99 -27.80
N PRO A 204 -10.87 -6.40 -29.01
CA PRO A 204 -11.11 -7.13 -30.26
C PRO A 204 -10.07 -8.21 -30.55
#